data_AF-A0A9D7ZH75-F1
#
_entry.id   AF-A0A9D7ZH75-F1
#
_cell.length_a   1.000
_cell.length_b   1.000
_cell.length_c   1.000
_cell.angle_alpha   90.00
_cell.angle_beta   90.00
_cell.angle_gamma   90.00
#
_symmetry.space_group_name_H-M   'P 1'
#
loop_
_entity.id
_entity.type
_entity.pdbx_description
1 polymer ?
#
loop_
_entity_poly.entity_id
_entity_poly.type
_entity_poly.pdbx_seq_one_letter_code
_entity_poly.pdbx_strand_id
1 'polypeptide(L)'
;MVSALAPIQTYAAVAEKGLVCSRTEDLLSKWTVSDEPLSSVVAHWFDEKRVSTHTWQRKNDSIEVTATRRGVPYETDISSIRWTLSTNGQETNILVDRKTGQRSVVRDEIAVVSVDCELFDSEKAFQEKLKEITKSLQSSYDSAIANHKL
;
A
#
# COMPACT_ATOMS: atom_id res chain seq x y z
N MET A 1 28.68 -33.15 -19.57
CA MET A 1 27.36 -32.53 -19.30
C MET A 1 27.41 -31.98 -17.89
N VAL A 2 27.51 -30.67 -17.73
CA VAL A 2 27.48 -30.04 -16.40
C VAL A 2 26.02 -29.72 -16.12
N SER A 3 25.38 -30.53 -15.29
CA SER A 3 24.07 -30.20 -14.72
C SER A 3 24.29 -29.01 -13.78
N ALA A 4 23.94 -27.82 -14.25
CA ALA A 4 23.79 -26.66 -13.39
C ALA A 4 22.57 -26.92 -12.50
N LEU A 5 22.82 -27.39 -11.28
CA LEU A 5 21.85 -27.33 -10.20
C LEU A 5 21.67 -25.85 -9.87
N ALA A 6 20.67 -25.21 -10.49
CA ALA A 6 20.19 -23.92 -10.04
C ALA A 6 19.76 -24.06 -8.57
N PRO A 7 20.24 -23.21 -7.66
CA PRO A 7 19.79 -23.26 -6.28
C PRO A 7 18.29 -22.96 -6.28
N ILE A 8 17.50 -23.90 -5.78
CA ILE A 8 16.10 -23.68 -5.43
C ILE A 8 16.13 -22.73 -4.24
N GLN A 9 16.19 -21.43 -4.52
CA GLN A 9 15.90 -20.41 -3.51
C GLN A 9 14.43 -20.57 -3.17
N THR A 10 14.17 -21.21 -2.04
CA THR A 10 12.89 -21.18 -1.35
C THR A 10 12.66 -19.75 -0.86
N TYR A 11 12.20 -18.89 -1.77
CA TYR A 11 11.67 -17.57 -1.46
C TYR A 11 10.50 -17.77 -0.49
N ALA A 12 10.64 -17.34 0.77
CA ALA A 12 9.54 -17.33 1.73
C ALA A 12 8.33 -16.66 1.05
N ALA A 13 7.30 -17.45 0.74
CA ALA A 13 6.20 -17.03 -0.11
C ALA A 13 5.51 -15.82 0.52
N VAL A 14 5.66 -14.66 -0.13
CA VAL A 14 4.89 -13.44 0.14
C VAL A 14 3.52 -13.51 -0.53
N ALA A 15 3.33 -14.51 -1.40
CA ALA A 15 2.04 -14.80 -1.97
C ALA A 15 1.02 -14.88 -0.82
N GLU A 16 -0.09 -14.19 -1.01
CA GLU A 16 -1.24 -14.14 -0.11
C GLU A 16 -1.01 -13.34 1.19
N LYS A 17 -0.14 -12.32 1.14
CA LYS A 17 0.03 -11.37 2.24
C LYS A 17 -0.50 -9.98 1.92
N GLY A 18 -1.06 -9.34 2.93
CA GLY A 18 -1.50 -7.95 2.91
C GLY A 18 -0.58 -7.06 3.72
N LEU A 19 -0.47 -5.80 3.32
CA LEU A 19 0.24 -4.75 4.03
C LEU A 19 -0.64 -3.51 4.04
N VAL A 20 -0.91 -2.95 5.21
CA VAL A 20 -1.71 -1.73 5.35
C VAL A 20 -0.87 -0.68 6.07
N CYS A 21 -0.53 0.37 5.35
CA CYS A 21 0.27 1.48 5.86
C CYS A 21 -0.67 2.63 6.18
N SER A 22 -0.90 2.89 7.47
CA SER A 22 -1.73 4.00 7.94
C SER A 22 -1.01 4.78 9.01
N ARG A 23 -0.83 6.09 8.80
CA ARG A 23 -0.64 7.03 9.92
C ARG A 23 -2.00 7.62 10.26
N THR A 24 -2.67 7.00 11.23
CA THR A 24 -4.02 7.35 11.68
C THR A 24 -4.14 8.83 12.10
N GLU A 25 -3.04 9.45 12.53
CA GLU A 25 -3.00 10.85 12.98
C GLU A 25 -2.91 11.88 11.82
N ASP A 26 -2.53 11.45 10.60
CA ASP A 26 -2.41 12.31 9.41
C ASP A 26 -3.67 12.27 8.50
N LEU A 27 -4.69 11.49 8.86
CA LEU A 27 -5.93 11.34 8.08
C LEU A 27 -6.85 12.58 8.15
N LEU A 28 -6.62 13.46 9.12
CA LEU A 28 -7.44 14.64 9.39
C LEU A 28 -6.83 15.95 8.86
N SER A 29 -5.55 15.95 8.45
CA SER A 29 -4.79 17.20 8.26
C SER A 29 -4.68 17.71 6.81
N LYS A 30 -5.29 17.04 5.82
CA LYS A 30 -5.22 17.45 4.39
C LYS A 30 -6.55 17.49 3.63
N TRP A 31 -7.63 17.88 4.28
CA TRP A 31 -8.91 18.13 3.61
C TRP A 31 -9.01 19.55 3.03
N THR A 32 -8.01 19.96 2.24
CA THR A 32 -8.04 21.24 1.52
C THR A 32 -7.85 21.08 0.00
N VAL A 33 -8.96 21.34 -0.70
CA VAL A 33 -9.16 22.03 -2.00
C VAL A 33 -8.48 21.52 -3.29
N SER A 34 -7.85 20.34 -3.37
CA SER A 34 -7.60 19.75 -4.69
C SER A 34 -7.47 18.25 -4.62
N ASP A 35 -8.19 17.57 -5.51
CA ASP A 35 -8.26 16.12 -5.67
C ASP A 35 -6.88 15.48 -5.88
N GLU A 36 -6.16 15.27 -4.79
CA GLU A 36 -5.07 14.31 -4.69
C GLU A 36 -5.55 13.10 -3.84
N PRO A 37 -5.09 11.88 -4.15
CA PRO A 37 -5.37 10.73 -3.31
C PRO A 37 -4.94 11.02 -1.87
N LEU A 38 -5.71 10.52 -0.89
CA LEU A 38 -5.47 10.60 0.56
C LEU A 38 -4.16 9.88 0.93
N SER A 39 -3.02 10.41 0.49
CA SER A 39 -1.70 9.78 0.43
C SER A 39 -1.09 9.37 1.79
N SER A 40 -1.86 9.51 2.88
CA SER A 40 -1.53 9.02 4.22
C SER A 40 -1.94 7.57 4.46
N VAL A 41 -2.78 6.95 3.61
CA VAL A 41 -3.11 5.53 3.71
C VAL A 41 -2.97 4.83 2.37
N VAL A 42 -2.15 3.78 2.37
CA VAL A 42 -1.99 2.87 1.24
C VAL A 42 -2.00 1.45 1.73
N ALA A 43 -2.64 0.58 0.97
CA ALA A 43 -2.60 -0.85 1.25
C ALA A 43 -2.10 -1.62 0.03
N HIS A 44 -1.36 -2.70 0.28
CA HIS A 44 -0.77 -3.54 -0.74
C HIS A 44 -1.19 -4.99 -0.49
N TRP A 45 -1.65 -5.65 -1.54
CA TRP A 45 -1.90 -7.08 -1.53
C TRP A 45 -0.90 -7.76 -2.46
N PHE A 46 -0.20 -8.77 -1.96
CA PHE A 46 0.81 -9.51 -2.70
C PHE A 46 0.23 -10.84 -3.18
N ASP A 47 -0.05 -10.96 -4.47
CA ASP A 47 -0.30 -12.23 -5.14
C ASP A 47 1.03 -12.88 -5.54
N GLU A 48 1.03 -14.09 -6.08
CA GLU A 48 2.26 -14.88 -6.37
C GLU A 48 3.44 -14.10 -6.98
N LYS A 49 3.18 -13.11 -7.84
CA LYS A 49 4.22 -12.28 -8.49
C LYS A 49 3.85 -10.81 -8.66
N ARG A 50 2.70 -10.38 -8.15
CA ARG A 50 2.16 -9.04 -8.42
C ARG A 50 1.66 -8.41 -7.14
N VAL A 51 1.97 -7.13 -6.98
CA VAL A 51 1.44 -6.31 -5.90
C VAL A 51 0.30 -5.46 -6.42
N SER A 52 -0.87 -5.60 -5.79
CA SER A 52 -2.04 -4.78 -6.02
C SER A 52 -2.09 -3.68 -4.98
N THR A 53 -2.02 -2.43 -5.42
CA THR A 53 -2.08 -1.27 -4.53
C THR A 53 -3.53 -0.79 -4.42
N HIS A 54 -3.99 -0.64 -3.20
CA HIS A 54 -5.30 -0.15 -2.83
C HIS A 54 -5.18 1.27 -2.28
N THR A 55 -5.97 2.18 -2.83
CA THR A 55 -6.00 3.60 -2.50
C THR A 55 -7.42 4.05 -2.28
N TRP A 56 -7.62 4.99 -1.36
CA TRP A 56 -8.91 5.60 -1.10
C TRP A 56 -9.03 6.91 -1.86
N GLN A 57 -10.18 7.10 -2.48
CA GLN A 57 -10.51 8.31 -3.21
C GLN A 57 -11.93 8.75 -2.84
N ARG A 58 -12.14 10.07 -2.86
CA ARG A 58 -13.48 10.63 -2.77
C ARG A 58 -14.16 10.54 -4.13
N LYS A 59 -15.43 10.18 -4.14
CA LYS A 59 -16.30 10.24 -5.30
C LYS A 59 -17.65 10.78 -4.88
N ASN A 60 -17.89 12.06 -5.20
CA ASN A 60 -19.05 12.81 -4.69
C ASN A 60 -19.06 12.80 -3.15
N ASP A 61 -20.07 12.18 -2.54
CA ASP A 61 -20.27 12.10 -1.10
C ASP A 61 -19.82 10.75 -0.49
N SER A 62 -19.17 9.89 -1.28
CA SER A 62 -18.64 8.61 -0.79
C SER A 62 -17.12 8.53 -0.87
N ILE A 63 -16.54 7.80 0.08
CA ILE A 63 -15.16 7.33 0.03
C ILE A 63 -15.16 5.91 -0.55
N GLU A 64 -14.49 5.75 -1.68
CA GLU A 64 -14.34 4.47 -2.37
C GLU A 64 -12.88 4.01 -2.29
N VAL A 65 -12.67 2.71 -2.06
CA VAL A 65 -11.35 2.07 -2.21
C VAL A 65 -11.23 1.49 -3.62
N THR A 66 -10.13 1.78 -4.29
CA THR A 66 -9.82 1.25 -5.62
C THR A 66 -8.49 0.50 -5.59
N ALA A 67 -8.41 -0.56 -6.40
CA ALA A 67 -7.19 -1.36 -6.56
C ALA A 67 -6.59 -1.15 -7.95
N THR A 68 -5.25 -1.23 -8.05
CA THR A 68 -4.56 -1.22 -9.34
C THR A 68 -4.97 -2.41 -10.20
N ARG A 69 -5.56 -2.15 -11.38
CA ARG A 69 -6.22 -3.17 -12.24
C ARG A 69 -5.36 -4.37 -12.66
N ARG A 70 -4.05 -4.20 -12.81
CA ARG A 70 -3.15 -5.28 -13.29
C ARG A 70 -2.07 -5.67 -12.29
N GLY A 71 -2.01 -5.04 -11.12
CA GLY A 71 -0.88 -5.15 -10.19
C GLY A 71 0.47 -4.83 -10.84
N VAL A 72 1.50 -4.65 -10.03
CA VAL A 72 2.87 -4.39 -10.50
C VAL A 72 3.75 -5.59 -10.16
N PRO A 73 4.62 -6.06 -11.06
CA PRO A 73 5.59 -7.08 -10.70
C PRO A 73 6.45 -6.61 -9.53
N TYR A 74 6.70 -7.50 -8.57
CA TYR A 74 7.61 -7.22 -7.47
C TYR A 74 8.69 -8.29 -7.39
N GLU A 75 9.81 -7.90 -6.81
CA GLU A 75 10.90 -8.80 -6.44
C GLU A 75 10.89 -8.97 -4.93
N THR A 76 11.31 -10.12 -4.46
CA THR A 76 11.36 -10.38 -3.03
C THR A 76 12.49 -11.31 -2.67
N ASP A 77 13.07 -11.07 -1.50
CA ASP A 77 14.09 -11.90 -0.87
C ASP A 77 13.67 -12.21 0.58
N ILE A 78 14.58 -12.79 1.37
CA ILE A 78 14.30 -13.20 2.76
C ILE A 78 14.00 -12.02 3.71
N SER A 79 14.50 -10.83 3.37
CA SER A 79 14.48 -9.62 4.21
C SER A 79 13.57 -8.53 3.66
N SER A 80 13.30 -8.52 2.36
CA SER A 80 12.63 -7.40 1.71
C SER A 80 11.69 -7.79 0.59
N ILE A 81 10.78 -6.86 0.28
CA ILE A 81 9.94 -6.87 -0.92
C ILE A 81 10.16 -5.54 -1.61
N ARG A 82 10.40 -5.54 -2.93
CA ARG A 82 10.63 -4.32 -3.70
C ARG A 82 9.87 -4.32 -5.03
N TRP A 83 9.38 -3.16 -5.43
CA TRP A 83 8.81 -2.96 -6.76
C TRP A 83 8.99 -1.51 -7.20
N THR A 84 8.94 -1.30 -8.51
CA THR A 84 9.12 0.03 -9.12
C THR A 84 7.79 0.49 -9.71
N LEU A 85 7.37 1.69 -9.33
CA LEU A 85 6.28 2.41 -9.98
C LEU A 85 6.86 3.38 -11.01
N SER A 86 6.36 3.33 -12.25
CA SER A 86 6.66 4.33 -13.26
C SER A 86 5.44 5.23 -13.41
N THR A 87 5.60 6.53 -13.13
CA THR A 87 4.53 7.53 -13.30
C THR A 87 5.12 8.72 -14.06
N ASN A 88 4.55 9.03 -15.24
CA ASN A 88 4.99 10.14 -16.09
C ASN A 88 6.51 10.13 -16.39
N GLY A 89 7.10 8.93 -16.55
CA GLY A 89 8.53 8.76 -16.84
C GLY A 89 9.44 8.86 -15.61
N GLN A 90 8.92 9.15 -14.42
CA GLN A 90 9.67 9.05 -13.16
C GLN A 90 9.50 7.66 -12.56
N GLU A 91 10.62 7.02 -12.25
CA GLU A 91 10.65 5.75 -11.53
C GLU A 91 10.73 6.01 -10.03
N THR A 92 9.88 5.33 -9.28
CA THR A 92 9.85 5.38 -7.81
C THR A 92 9.92 3.96 -7.29
N ASN A 93 10.95 3.68 -6.50
CA ASN A 93 11.14 2.36 -5.90
C ASN A 93 10.41 2.32 -4.58
N ILE A 94 9.66 1.25 -4.34
CA ILE A 94 9.05 0.98 -3.05
C ILE A 94 9.73 -0.26 -2.47
N LEU A 95 10.10 -0.16 -1.21
CA LEU A 95 10.72 -1.22 -0.42
C LEU A 95 9.85 -1.50 0.80
N VAL A 96 9.69 -2.76 1.15
CA VAL A 96 9.09 -3.19 2.41
C VAL A 96 10.09 -4.06 3.14
N ASP A 97 10.47 -3.65 4.34
CA ASP A 97 11.25 -4.46 5.25
C ASP A 97 10.33 -5.51 5.89
N ARG A 98 10.64 -6.80 5.69
CA ARG A 98 9.81 -7.92 6.19
C ARG A 98 9.90 -8.10 7.70
N LYS A 99 10.98 -7.64 8.33
CA LYS A 99 11.21 -7.78 9.77
C LYS A 99 10.44 -6.72 10.54
N THR A 100 10.39 -5.50 10.03
CA THR A 100 9.74 -4.37 10.70
C THR A 100 8.35 -4.06 10.14
N GLY A 101 8.01 -4.56 8.95
CA GLY A 101 6.79 -4.17 8.24
C GLY A 101 6.86 -2.76 7.67
N GLN A 102 8.03 -2.10 7.74
CA GLN A 102 8.17 -0.72 7.32
C GLN A 102 8.22 -0.62 5.79
N ARG A 103 7.33 0.20 5.23
CA ARG A 103 7.33 0.57 3.81
C ARG A 103 8.10 1.86 3.63
N SER A 104 9.06 1.84 2.72
CA SER A 104 9.84 3.00 2.31
C SER A 104 9.65 3.31 0.82
N VAL A 105 9.56 4.60 0.49
CA VAL A 105 9.59 5.12 -0.87
C VAL A 105 10.99 5.67 -1.12
N VAL A 106 11.67 5.15 -2.13
CA VAL A 106 13.05 5.49 -2.47
C VAL A 106 13.08 6.12 -3.86
N ARG A 107 13.72 7.28 -3.97
CA ARG A 107 13.99 7.99 -5.22
C ARG A 107 15.46 8.36 -5.25
N ASP A 108 16.14 8.08 -6.36
CA ASP A 108 17.59 8.34 -6.52
C ASP A 108 18.44 7.81 -5.35
N GLU A 109 18.15 6.57 -4.91
CA GLU A 109 18.81 5.89 -3.77
C GLU A 109 18.56 6.51 -2.38
N ILE A 110 17.74 7.56 -2.28
CA ILE A 110 17.38 8.22 -1.02
C ILE A 110 15.97 7.80 -0.59
N ALA A 111 15.83 7.35 0.67
CA ALA A 111 14.53 7.11 1.27
C ALA A 111 13.83 8.44 1.55
N VAL A 112 12.75 8.70 0.82
CA VAL A 112 11.99 9.96 0.88
C VAL A 112 10.87 9.88 1.93
N VAL A 113 10.31 8.68 2.12
CA VAL A 113 9.21 8.44 3.07
C VAL A 113 9.36 7.04 3.64
N SER A 114 9.24 6.89 4.95
CA SER A 114 9.18 5.59 5.64
C SER A 114 7.99 5.56 6.60
N VAL A 115 7.15 4.54 6.47
CA VAL A 115 5.91 4.37 7.24
C VAL A 115 5.84 2.94 7.74
N ASP A 116 5.52 2.78 9.02
CA ASP A 116 5.27 1.48 9.60
C ASP A 116 3.90 0.98 9.15
N CYS A 117 3.82 -0.30 8.79
CA CYS A 117 2.61 -0.88 8.23
C CYS A 117 2.24 -2.16 8.98
N GLU A 118 0.94 -2.42 9.05
CA GLU A 118 0.40 -3.64 9.59
C GLU A 118 0.44 -4.74 8.52
N LEU A 119 0.95 -5.91 8.89
CA LEU A 119 1.05 -7.10 8.03
C LEU A 119 -0.14 -8.03 8.27
N PHE A 120 -0.69 -8.57 7.19
CA PHE A 120 -1.81 -9.49 7.20
C PHE A 120 -1.43 -10.79 6.49
N ASP A 121 -1.61 -11.92 7.17
CA ASP A 121 -1.31 -13.25 6.62
C ASP A 121 -2.51 -13.89 5.89
N SER A 122 -3.64 -13.19 5.77
CA SER A 122 -4.80 -13.69 5.02
C SER A 122 -5.55 -12.57 4.31
N GLU A 123 -6.11 -12.90 3.15
CA GLU A 123 -6.90 -11.96 2.35
C GLU A 123 -8.14 -11.50 3.10
N LYS A 124 -8.78 -12.40 3.85
CA LYS A 124 -9.97 -12.08 4.62
C LYS A 124 -9.68 -10.98 5.65
N ALA A 125 -8.63 -11.12 6.46
CA ALA A 125 -8.28 -10.13 7.47
C ALA A 125 -7.87 -8.80 6.82
N PHE A 126 -7.14 -8.86 5.71
CA PHE A 126 -6.79 -7.68 4.92
C PHE A 126 -8.04 -6.94 4.40
N GLN A 127 -8.99 -7.65 3.78
CA GLN A 127 -10.23 -7.06 3.26
C GLN A 127 -11.13 -6.51 4.38
N GLU A 128 -11.16 -7.16 5.55
CA GLU A 128 -11.84 -6.63 6.73
C GLU A 128 -11.21 -5.31 7.19
N LYS A 129 -9.87 -5.21 7.18
CA LYS A 129 -9.17 -3.97 7.50
C LYS A 129 -9.47 -2.86 6.50
N LEU A 130 -9.48 -3.17 5.20
CA LEU A 130 -9.84 -2.20 4.17
C LEU A 130 -11.26 -1.63 4.39
N LYS A 131 -12.21 -2.48 4.77
CA LYS A 131 -13.59 -2.06 5.08
C LYS A 131 -13.65 -1.19 6.33
N GLU A 132 -12.90 -1.54 7.38
CA GLU A 132 -12.81 -0.76 8.62
C GLU A 132 -12.30 0.66 8.32
N ILE A 133 -11.17 0.76 7.60
CA ILE A 133 -10.58 2.04 7.19
C ILE A 133 -11.57 2.84 6.35
N THR A 134 -12.20 2.22 5.35
CA THR A 134 -13.18 2.89 4.50
C THR A 134 -14.34 3.48 5.30
N LYS A 135 -14.88 2.71 6.27
CA LYS A 135 -15.94 3.21 7.16
C LYS A 135 -15.48 4.34 8.05
N SER A 136 -14.27 4.25 8.60
CA SER A 136 -13.70 5.29 9.44
C SER A 136 -13.52 6.59 8.65
N LEU A 137 -12.98 6.51 7.44
CA LEU A 137 -12.83 7.65 6.52
C LEU A 137 -14.18 8.26 6.16
N GLN A 138 -15.19 7.45 5.83
CA GLN A 138 -16.54 7.93 5.54
C GLN A 138 -17.16 8.63 6.75
N SER A 139 -17.07 8.03 7.95
CA SER A 139 -17.62 8.61 9.17
C SER A 139 -16.98 9.96 9.51
N SER A 140 -15.66 10.07 9.30
CA SER A 140 -14.92 11.33 9.46
C SER A 140 -15.38 12.38 8.45
N TYR A 141 -15.58 11.98 7.19
CA TYR A 141 -16.07 12.87 6.13
C TYR A 141 -17.49 13.38 6.42
N ASP A 142 -18.43 12.48 6.75
CA ASP A 142 -19.82 12.83 7.08
C ASP A 142 -19.88 13.80 8.27
N SER A 143 -19.04 13.55 9.28
CA SER A 143 -18.91 14.43 10.44
C SER A 143 -18.36 15.81 10.05
N ALA A 144 -17.42 15.89 9.12
CA ALA A 144 -16.87 17.16 8.65
C ALA A 144 -17.91 17.96 7.85
N ILE A 145 -18.73 17.30 7.01
CA ILE A 145 -19.88 17.94 6.34
C ILE A 145 -20.84 18.53 7.37
N ALA A 146 -21.27 17.72 8.33
CA ALA A 146 -22.26 18.13 9.33
C ALA A 146 -21.79 19.31 10.19
N ASN A 147 -20.47 19.47 10.36
CA ASN A 147 -19.88 20.56 11.13
C ASN A 147 -19.45 21.76 10.26
N HIS A 148 -19.79 21.80 8.97
CA HIS A 148 -19.37 22.84 8.02
C HIS A 148 -17.85 23.08 7.99
N LYS A 149 -17.08 22.00 8.14
CA LYS A 149 -15.61 22.02 8.15
C LYS A 149 -14.98 21.64 6.81
N LEU A 150 -15.80 21.43 5.78
CA LEU A 150 -15.41 21.14 4.39
C LEU A 150 -15.77 22.28 3.46
#